data_AF-A0A0Q6Q465-F1
#
_entry.id   AF-A0A0Q6Q465-F1
#
_cell.length_a   1.000
_cell.length_b   1.000
_cell.length_c   1.000
_cell.angle_alpha   90.00
_cell.angle_beta   90.00
_cell.angle_gamma   90.00
#
_symmetry.space_group_name_H-M   'P 1'
#
loop_
_entity.id
_entity.type
_entity.pdbx_description
1 polymer ?
#
loop_
_entity_poly.entity_id
_entity_poly.type
_entity_poly.pdbx_seq_one_letter_code
_entity_poly.pdbx_strand_id
1 'polypeptide(L)'
;MTTLLLTGCAGGQSKIDACKSIAQSVSTASSEVSSSMSNFQSDPDGAAKSMKNMAASFTTAAGKVTQSDIKPLADKAAAAMNDFSGDFAKLAADPKNPDTAAVEKSSQKMSDTFTALQKACTL
;
A
#
# COMPACT_ATOMS: atom_id res chain seq x y z
N MET A 1 -12.56 43.65 2.18
CA MET A 1 -13.93 43.71 1.64
C MET A 1 -13.86 43.21 0.21
N THR A 2 -14.66 42.29 -0.32
CA THR A 2 -15.64 41.31 0.14
C THR A 2 -15.97 40.56 -1.15
N THR A 3 -15.78 39.24 -1.20
CA THR A 3 -16.57 38.33 -2.07
C THR A 3 -16.11 36.90 -1.79
N LEU A 4 -16.78 36.20 -0.87
CA LEU A 4 -17.83 35.22 -1.18
C LEU A 4 -17.39 34.19 -2.22
N LEU A 5 -16.83 33.08 -1.72
CA LEU A 5 -17.20 31.73 -2.20
C LEU A 5 -17.40 30.83 -0.98
N LEU A 6 -18.53 31.04 -0.29
CA LEU A 6 -19.21 29.95 0.41
C LEU A 6 -19.74 28.97 -0.65
N THR A 7 -18.87 28.14 -1.21
CA THR A 7 -19.29 26.83 -1.73
C THR A 7 -18.99 25.79 -0.66
N GLY A 8 -19.71 25.92 0.45
CA GLY A 8 -20.01 24.78 1.30
C GLY A 8 -20.95 23.86 0.53
N CYS A 9 -20.39 22.89 -0.18
CA CYS A 9 -21.04 21.63 -0.51
C CYS A 9 -19.96 20.56 -0.74
N ALA A 10 -19.95 19.51 0.09
CA ALA A 10 -19.00 18.39 0.17
C ALA A 10 -17.67 18.67 0.90
N GLY A 11 -17.67 18.55 2.24
CA GLY A 11 -16.46 18.53 3.08
C GLY A 11 -15.62 17.26 2.91
N GLY A 12 -14.99 17.11 1.74
CA GLY A 12 -14.08 16.01 1.40
C GLY A 12 -12.62 16.47 1.35
N GLN A 13 -11.69 15.54 1.61
CA GLN A 13 -10.25 15.74 1.44
C GLN A 13 -9.94 16.13 -0.02
N SER A 14 -9.03 17.09 -0.23
CA SER A 14 -8.59 17.45 -1.59
C SER A 14 -7.78 16.31 -2.23
N LYS A 15 -7.76 16.23 -3.56
CA LYS A 15 -6.96 15.23 -4.29
C LYS A 15 -5.47 15.33 -3.95
N ILE A 16 -4.94 16.54 -3.85
CA ILE A 16 -3.53 16.81 -3.52
C ILE A 16 -3.22 16.33 -2.10
N ASP A 17 -4.10 16.61 -1.13
CA ASP A 17 -3.88 16.19 0.26
C ASP A 17 -4.00 14.67 0.42
N ALA A 18 -4.94 14.05 -0.29
CA ALA A 18 -5.07 12.59 -0.38
C ALA A 18 -3.78 11.96 -0.91
N CYS A 19 -3.28 12.46 -2.03
CA CYS A 19 -2.06 11.98 -2.66
C CYS A 19 -0.82 12.17 -1.79
N LYS A 20 -0.67 13.32 -1.15
CA LYS A 20 0.42 13.55 -0.19
C LYS A 20 0.35 12.59 0.99
N SER A 21 -0.86 12.37 1.52
CA SER A 21 -1.06 11.50 2.70
C SER A 21 -0.67 10.04 2.43
N ILE A 22 -0.85 9.55 1.19
CA ILE A 22 -0.56 8.15 0.83
C ILE A 22 0.84 7.98 0.21
N ALA A 23 1.42 9.01 -0.42
CA ALA A 23 2.73 8.92 -1.07
C ALA A 23 3.85 8.53 -0.11
N GLN A 24 3.83 9.04 1.12
CA GLN A 24 4.78 8.64 2.16
C GLN A 24 4.67 7.14 2.46
N SER A 25 3.44 6.63 2.59
CA SER A 25 3.19 5.21 2.86
C SER A 25 3.64 4.31 1.72
N VAL A 26 3.47 4.72 0.45
CA VAL A 26 3.97 3.97 -0.72
C VAL A 26 5.51 3.90 -0.71
N SER A 27 6.18 5.01 -0.40
CA SER A 27 7.65 5.05 -0.33
C SER A 27 8.18 4.15 0.79
N THR A 28 7.62 4.26 2.00
CA THR A 28 7.96 3.39 3.13
C THR A 28 7.72 1.93 2.80
N ALA A 29 6.57 1.61 2.20
CA ALA A 29 6.24 0.24 1.81
C ALA A 29 7.29 -0.35 0.85
N SER A 30 7.69 0.42 -0.17
CA SER A 30 8.67 -0.05 -1.15
C SER A 30 10.03 -0.35 -0.51
N SER A 31 10.46 0.48 0.45
CA SER A 31 11.69 0.27 1.21
C SER A 31 11.61 -0.96 2.11
N GLU A 32 10.51 -1.13 2.83
CA GLU A 32 10.30 -2.25 3.76
C GLU A 32 10.17 -3.58 3.01
N VAL A 33 9.53 -3.61 1.84
CA VAL A 33 9.49 -4.79 0.97
C VAL A 33 10.90 -5.22 0.58
N SER A 34 11.73 -4.27 0.12
CA SER A 34 13.09 -4.55 -0.32
C SER A 34 13.97 -5.06 0.83
N SER A 35 13.84 -4.44 2.01
CA SER A 35 14.55 -4.84 3.23
C SER A 35 14.14 -6.25 3.68
N SER A 36 12.84 -6.52 3.75
CA SER A 36 12.31 -7.80 4.20
C SER A 36 12.69 -8.93 3.24
N MET A 37 12.67 -8.69 1.93
CA MET A 37 13.11 -9.68 0.94
C MET A 37 14.60 -10.00 1.08
N SER A 38 15.43 -9.01 1.42
CA SER A 38 16.87 -9.21 1.65
C SER A 38 17.15 -10.02 2.91
N ASN A 39 16.37 -9.80 3.96
CA ASN A 39 16.52 -10.50 5.25
C ASN A 39 15.85 -11.88 5.28
N PHE A 40 15.03 -12.20 4.28
CA PHE A 40 14.22 -13.42 4.25
C PHE A 40 15.05 -14.71 4.41
N GLN A 41 16.24 -14.77 3.80
CA GLN A 41 17.08 -15.98 3.86
C GLN A 41 17.65 -16.24 5.26
N SER A 42 17.91 -15.19 6.03
CA SER A 42 18.48 -15.28 7.38
C SER A 42 17.43 -15.30 8.48
N ASP A 43 16.28 -14.66 8.26
CA ASP A 43 15.19 -14.52 9.22
C ASP A 43 13.84 -14.42 8.50
N PRO A 44 13.29 -15.56 8.02
CA PRO A 44 12.05 -15.58 7.25
C PRO A 44 10.85 -15.13 8.08
N ASP A 45 10.81 -15.47 9.37
CA ASP A 45 9.74 -15.07 10.30
C ASP A 45 9.77 -13.56 10.58
N GLY A 46 10.97 -13.00 10.82
CA GLY A 46 11.15 -11.57 11.00
C GLY A 46 10.78 -10.78 9.75
N ALA A 47 11.19 -11.26 8.58
CA ALA A 47 10.80 -10.68 7.30
C ALA A 47 9.27 -10.70 7.09
N ALA A 48 8.61 -11.84 7.34
CA ALA A 48 7.16 -11.95 7.21
C ALA A 48 6.41 -11.04 8.18
N LYS A 49 6.89 -10.93 9.43
CA LYS A 49 6.33 -10.01 10.41
C LYS A 49 6.48 -8.55 9.97
N SER A 50 7.63 -8.17 9.42
CA SER A 50 7.84 -6.80 8.90
C SER A 50 6.87 -6.49 7.75
N MET A 51 6.74 -7.40 6.78
CA MET A 51 5.79 -7.27 5.67
C MET A 51 4.35 -7.11 6.16
N LYS A 52 3.93 -7.88 7.17
CA LYS A 52 2.60 -7.77 7.78
C LYS A 52 2.38 -6.43 8.47
N ASN A 53 3.36 -5.96 9.24
CA ASN A 53 3.29 -4.65 9.91
C ASN A 53 3.22 -3.50 8.90
N MET A 54 3.95 -3.61 7.80
CA MET A 54 3.91 -2.67 6.70
C MET A 54 2.53 -2.66 6.03
N ALA A 55 1.96 -3.82 5.70
CA ALA A 55 0.62 -3.93 5.11
C ALA A 55 -0.46 -3.33 6.04
N ALA A 56 -0.36 -3.56 7.35
CA ALA A 56 -1.25 -2.97 8.35
C ALA A 56 -1.10 -1.44 8.44
N SER A 57 0.14 -0.94 8.39
CA SER A 57 0.44 0.51 8.41
C SER A 57 -0.12 1.20 7.17
N PHE A 58 0.06 0.60 5.99
CA PHE A 58 -0.51 1.12 4.75
C PHE A 58 -2.03 1.06 4.76
N THR A 59 -2.64 -0.03 5.23
CA THR A 59 -4.10 -0.15 5.39
C THR A 59 -4.66 0.97 6.27
N THR A 60 -3.96 1.28 7.37
CA THR A 60 -4.32 2.40 8.25
C THR A 60 -4.23 3.74 7.53
N ALA A 61 -3.19 3.96 6.71
CA ALA A 61 -3.05 5.18 5.92
C ALA A 61 -4.13 5.30 4.84
N ALA A 62 -4.41 4.21 4.10
CA ALA A 62 -5.47 4.14 3.11
C ALA A 62 -6.85 4.43 3.73
N GLY A 63 -7.10 3.95 4.96
CA GLY A 63 -8.32 4.24 5.70
C GLY A 63 -8.52 5.71 6.06
N LYS A 64 -7.45 6.52 6.08
CA LYS A 64 -7.52 7.98 6.30
C LYS A 64 -7.79 8.77 5.03
N VAL A 65 -7.65 8.15 3.85
CA VAL A 65 -8.00 8.79 2.58
C VAL A 65 -9.52 8.88 2.49
N THR A 66 -10.06 10.04 2.14
CA THR A 66 -11.51 10.23 1.97
C THR A 66 -11.89 10.78 0.60
N GLN A 67 -10.92 11.19 -0.21
CA GLN A 67 -11.16 11.67 -1.58
C GLN A 67 -11.67 10.51 -2.44
N SER A 68 -12.85 10.66 -3.05
CA SER A 68 -13.57 9.65 -3.83
C SER A 68 -12.79 8.96 -4.94
N ASP A 69 -11.84 9.61 -5.60
CA ASP A 69 -11.05 9.03 -6.69
C ASP A 69 -9.81 8.31 -6.17
N ILE A 70 -9.24 8.79 -5.06
CA ILE A 70 -8.02 8.24 -4.48
C ILE A 70 -8.34 7.10 -3.53
N LYS A 71 -9.46 7.18 -2.79
CA LYS A 71 -9.85 6.18 -1.80
C LYS A 71 -9.97 4.76 -2.39
N PRO A 72 -10.67 4.54 -3.52
CA PRO A 72 -10.74 3.21 -4.13
C PRO A 72 -9.38 2.67 -4.58
N LEU A 73 -8.46 3.55 -5.00
CA LEU A 73 -7.09 3.16 -5.39
C LEU A 73 -6.25 2.82 -4.16
N ALA A 74 -6.35 3.62 -3.09
CA ALA A 74 -5.69 3.36 -1.82
C ALA A 74 -6.20 2.05 -1.18
N ASP A 75 -7.50 1.79 -1.22
CA ASP A 75 -8.09 0.54 -0.73
C ASP A 75 -7.62 -0.67 -1.53
N LYS A 76 -7.55 -0.56 -2.87
CA LYS A 76 -7.00 -1.62 -3.74
C LYS A 76 -5.53 -1.89 -3.45
N ALA A 77 -4.74 -0.84 -3.25
CA ALA A 77 -3.34 -0.97 -2.87
C ALA A 77 -3.17 -1.62 -1.50
N ALA A 78 -3.99 -1.25 -0.51
CA ALA A 78 -4.00 -1.88 0.80
C ALA A 78 -4.36 -3.37 0.73
N ALA A 79 -5.37 -3.73 -0.08
CA ALA A 79 -5.73 -5.12 -0.30
C ALA A 79 -4.58 -5.91 -0.96
N ALA A 80 -3.94 -5.34 -2.00
CA ALA A 80 -2.82 -5.98 -2.67
C ALA A 80 -1.60 -6.18 -1.74
N MET A 81 -1.33 -5.23 -0.84
CA MET A 81 -0.29 -5.39 0.18
C MET A 81 -0.63 -6.48 1.20
N ASN A 82 -1.90 -6.60 1.60
CA ASN A 82 -2.33 -7.67 2.50
C ASN A 82 -2.18 -9.03 1.82
N ASP A 83 -2.61 -9.18 0.56
CA ASP A 83 -2.42 -10.40 -0.24
C ASP A 83 -0.93 -10.77 -0.32
N PHE A 84 -0.08 -9.81 -0.70
CA PHE A 84 1.36 -10.01 -0.79
C PHE A 84 1.97 -10.41 0.56
N SER A 85 1.62 -9.74 1.65
CA SER A 85 2.11 -10.09 2.98
C SER A 85 1.64 -11.48 3.42
N GLY A 86 0.43 -11.89 3.03
CA GLY A 86 -0.12 -13.21 3.33
C GLY A 86 0.60 -14.32 2.56
N ASP A 87 0.85 -14.12 1.26
CA ASP A 87 1.60 -15.08 0.45
C ASP A 87 3.07 -15.14 0.86
N PHE A 88 3.68 -13.99 1.21
CA PHE A 88 5.03 -13.95 1.76
C PHE A 88 5.14 -14.67 3.11
N ALA A 89 4.12 -14.58 3.98
CA ALA A 89 4.09 -15.32 5.23
C ALA A 89 3.96 -16.84 5.02
N LYS A 90 3.20 -17.28 4.00
CA LYS A 90 3.16 -18.70 3.61
C LYS A 90 4.52 -19.17 3.10
N LEU A 91 5.18 -18.35 2.29
CA LEU A 91 6.54 -18.61 1.81
C LEU A 91 7.53 -18.76 2.97
N ALA A 92 7.45 -17.89 3.98
CA ALA A 92 8.27 -17.97 5.20
C ALA A 92 8.01 -19.26 5.99
N ALA A 93 6.75 -19.71 6.05
CA ALA A 93 6.34 -20.88 6.82
C ALA A 93 6.69 -22.22 6.14
N ASP A 94 6.84 -22.25 4.81
CA ASP A 94 7.28 -23.43 4.06
C ASP A 94 8.51 -23.15 3.18
N PRO A 95 9.70 -22.99 3.78
CA PRO A 95 10.93 -22.74 3.02
C PRO A 95 11.39 -23.96 2.19
N LYS A 96 10.76 -25.13 2.35
CA LYS A 96 11.12 -26.36 1.63
C LYS A 96 10.32 -26.53 0.34
N ASN A 97 9.09 -26.02 0.28
CA ASN A 97 8.26 -25.98 -0.91
C ASN A 97 7.68 -24.58 -1.14
N PRO A 98 8.53 -23.62 -1.55
CA PRO A 98 8.10 -22.24 -1.70
C PRO A 98 7.07 -22.10 -2.84
N ASP A 99 5.86 -21.65 -2.51
CA ASP A 99 4.88 -21.19 -3.52
C ASP A 99 5.24 -19.79 -4.01
N THR A 100 6.27 -19.72 -4.86
CA THR A 100 6.77 -18.45 -5.40
C THR A 100 5.79 -17.83 -6.41
N ALA A 101 4.93 -18.63 -7.04
CA ALA A 101 3.96 -18.15 -8.01
C ALA A 101 2.89 -17.26 -7.35
N ALA A 102 2.43 -17.61 -6.15
CA ALA A 102 1.52 -16.76 -5.38
C ALA A 102 2.17 -15.41 -5.01
N VAL A 103 3.43 -15.44 -4.57
CA VAL A 103 4.21 -14.23 -4.22
C VAL A 103 4.47 -13.35 -5.44
N GLU A 104 4.82 -13.93 -6.59
CA GLU A 104 5.00 -13.17 -7.84
C GLU A 104 3.70 -12.50 -8.30
N LYS A 105 2.58 -13.24 -8.26
CA LYS A 105 1.28 -12.72 -8.65
C LYS A 105 0.81 -11.58 -7.74
N SER A 106 0.94 -11.75 -6.42
CA SER A 106 0.56 -10.72 -5.45
C SER A 106 1.51 -9.51 -5.52
N SER A 107 2.80 -9.73 -5.79
CA SER A 107 3.78 -8.67 -6.05
C SER A 107 3.40 -7.83 -7.28
N GLN A 108 3.07 -8.49 -8.41
CA GLN A 108 2.60 -7.80 -9.62
C GLN A 108 1.34 -6.96 -9.36
N LYS A 109 0.36 -7.54 -8.67
CA LYS A 109 -0.86 -6.84 -8.28
C LYS A 109 -0.55 -5.60 -7.41
N MET A 110 0.37 -5.72 -6.45
CA MET A 110 0.82 -4.60 -5.63
C MET A 110 1.47 -3.51 -6.50
N SER A 111 2.40 -3.87 -7.38
CA SER A 111 3.05 -2.94 -8.32
C SER A 111 2.04 -2.22 -9.24
N ASP A 112 1.04 -2.95 -9.77
CA ASP A 112 -0.01 -2.39 -10.62
C ASP A 112 -0.87 -1.36 -9.87
N THR A 113 -1.26 -1.69 -8.63
CA THR A 113 -2.07 -0.78 -7.80
C THR A 113 -1.30 0.47 -7.39
N PHE A 114 -0.01 0.35 -7.04
CA PHE A 114 0.85 1.50 -6.76
C PHE A 114 1.06 2.37 -7.99
N THR A 115 1.23 1.76 -9.17
CA THR A 115 1.32 2.50 -10.44
C THR A 115 0.03 3.26 -10.74
N ALA A 116 -1.13 2.64 -10.54
CA ALA A 116 -2.42 3.29 -10.72
C ALA A 116 -2.60 4.48 -9.74
N LEU A 117 -2.20 4.30 -8.48
CA LEU A 117 -2.23 5.35 -7.47
C LEU A 117 -1.29 6.50 -7.82
N GLN A 118 -0.06 6.22 -8.26
CA GLN A 118 0.87 7.25 -8.75
C GLN A 118 0.29 8.02 -9.92
N LYS A 119 -0.22 7.34 -10.95
CA LYS A 119 -0.84 7.99 -12.12
C LYS A 119 -2.00 8.90 -11.72
N ALA A 120 -2.83 8.46 -10.77
CA ALA A 120 -3.92 9.29 -10.25
C ALA A 120 -3.40 10.53 -9.51
N CYS A 121 -2.23 10.45 -8.88
CA CYS A 121 -1.63 11.53 -8.10
C CYS A 121 -0.72 12.48 -8.87
N THR A 122 -0.37 12.17 -10.12
CA THR A 122 0.42 13.03 -11.02
C THR A 122 -0.44 13.80 -12.04
N LEU A 123 -1.75 13.61 -12.03
CA LEU A 123 -2.74 14.28 -12.91
C LEU A 123 -3.58 15.30 -12.15
#